data_AF-A0A9E2UEL6-F1
#
_entry.id   AF-A0A9E2UEL6-F1
#
_cell.length_a   1.000
_cell.length_b   1.000
_cell.length_c   1.000
_cell.angle_alpha   90.00
_cell.angle_beta   90.00
_cell.angle_gamma   90.00
#
_symmetry.space_group_name_H-M   'P 1'
#
loop_
_entity.id
_entity.type
_entity.pdbx_description
1 polymer ?
#
loop_
_entity_poly.entity_id
_entity_poly.type
_entity_poly.pdbx_seq_one_letter_code
_entity_poly.pdbx_strand_id
1 'polypeptide(L)' 'MPLNQVFAEWPISNDPAIHIAAIEKLFDSGVTIVNIHSGQSDQQKVIAFYRSSVLPKFTSPS' A
#
# COMPACT_ATOMS: atom_id res chain seq x y z
N MET A 1 -8.23 13.43 13.02
CA MET A 1 -9.31 13.16 12.04
C MET A 1 -10.20 12.05 12.58
N PRO A 2 -11.52 12.13 12.38
CA PRO A 2 -12.40 10.99 12.62
C PRO A 2 -12.01 9.79 11.73
N LEU A 3 -12.11 8.57 12.28
CA LEU A 3 -11.58 7.35 11.66
C LEU A 3 -12.18 7.06 10.28
N ASN A 4 -13.44 7.42 10.06
CA ASN A 4 -14.13 7.28 8.77
C ASN A 4 -13.44 8.06 7.65
N GLN A 5 -12.88 9.24 7.93
CA GLN A 5 -12.15 10.02 6.93
C GLN A 5 -10.80 9.37 6.61
N VAL A 6 -10.11 8.83 7.62
CA VAL A 6 -8.84 8.10 7.41
C VAL A 6 -9.06 6.85 6.56
N PHE A 7 -10.12 6.08 6.82
CA PHE A 7 -10.43 4.87 6.07
C PHE A 7 -10.90 5.15 4.63
N ALA A 8 -11.53 6.29 4.39
CA ALA A 8 -11.98 6.68 3.03
C ALA A 8 -10.80 6.90 2.07
N GLU A 9 -9.62 7.18 2.60
CA GLU A 9 -8.40 7.41 1.82
C GLU A 9 -7.61 6.12 1.55
N TRP A 10 -8.05 4.98 2.10
CA TRP A 10 -7.33 3.73 1.96
C TRP A 10 -7.67 3.00 0.65
N PRO A 11 -6.68 2.39 -0.01
CA PRO A 11 -6.94 1.52 -1.15
C PRO A 11 -7.74 0.29 -0.71
N ILE A 12 -8.93 0.10 -1.29
CA ILE A 12 -9.76 -1.11 -1.09
C ILE A 12 -9.85 -1.86 -2.42
N SER A 13 -8.90 -2.75 -2.67
CA SER A 13 -8.87 -3.59 -3.88
C SER A 13 -7.93 -4.78 -3.71
N ASN A 14 -8.13 -5.84 -4.50
CA ASN A 14 -7.19 -6.94 -4.68
C ASN A 14 -6.26 -6.73 -5.89
N ASP A 15 -6.44 -5.63 -6.64
CA ASP A 15 -5.59 -5.27 -7.77
C ASP A 15 -4.30 -4.57 -7.30
N PRO A 16 -3.11 -5.14 -7.54
CA PRO A 16 -1.85 -4.52 -7.15
C PRO A 16 -1.63 -3.14 -7.78
N ALA A 17 -2.18 -2.85 -8.97
CA ALA A 17 -2.01 -1.56 -9.63
C ALA A 17 -2.61 -0.40 -8.81
N ILE A 18 -3.73 -0.66 -8.12
CA ILE A 18 -4.38 0.33 -7.25
C ILE A 18 -3.49 0.66 -6.03
N HIS A 19 -2.85 -0.36 -5.44
CA HIS A 19 -1.92 -0.16 -4.32
C HIS A 19 -0.63 0.53 -4.76
N ILE A 20 -0.09 0.17 -5.92
CA ILE A 20 1.09 0.82 -6.51
C ILE A 20 0.82 2.31 -6.73
N ALA A 21 -0.29 2.66 -7.38
CA ALA A 21 -0.64 4.06 -7.65
C ALA A 21 -0.84 4.88 -6.36
N ALA A 22 -1.37 4.27 -5.30
CA ALA A 22 -1.50 4.93 -4.00
C ALA A 22 -0.12 5.20 -3.35
N ILE A 23 0.79 4.23 -3.42
CA ILE A 23 2.16 4.37 -2.90
C ILE A 23 2.96 5.38 -3.72
N GLU A 24 2.85 5.36 -5.05
CA GLU A 24 3.51 6.33 -5.94
C GLU A 24 3.08 7.76 -5.60
N LYS A 25 1.78 8.01 -5.38
CA LYS A 25 1.29 9.33 -4.94
C LYS A 25 1.88 9.78 -3.60
N LEU A 26 2.13 8.86 -2.66
CA LEU A 26 2.77 9.20 -1.39
C LEU A 26 4.23 9.60 -1.62
N PHE A 27 4.98 8.84 -2.42
CA PHE A 27 6.35 9.19 -2.78
C PHE A 27 6.43 10.53 -3.54
N ASP A 28 5.50 10.78 -4.46
CA ASP A 28 5.41 12.04 -5.21
C ASP A 28 5.15 13.26 -4.28
N SER A 29 4.53 13.03 -3.12
CA SER A 29 4.31 14.06 -2.10
C SER A 29 5.54 14.32 -1.19
N GLY A 30 6.65 13.60 -1.42
CA GLY A 30 7.89 13.73 -0.65
C GLY A 30 7.99 12.81 0.57
N VAL A 31 7.02 11.92 0.79
CA VAL A 31 7.13 10.87 1.81
C VAL A 31 8.26 9.92 1.43
N THR A 32 9.08 9.51 2.40
CA THR A 32 10.18 8.55 2.16
C THR A 32 9.93 7.17 2.79
N ILE A 33 8.97 7.08 3.71
CA ILE A 33 8.61 5.84 4.42
C ILE A 33 7.09 5.67 4.37
N VAL A 34 6.63 4.56 3.80
CA VAL A 34 5.21 4.20 3.75
C VAL A 34 4.97 3.00 4.68
N ASN A 35 4.11 3.20 5.68
CA ASN A 35 3.66 2.12 6.58
C ASN A 35 2.35 1.54 6.05
N ILE A 36 2.32 0.23 5.79
CA ILE A 36 1.10 -0.46 5.34
C ILE A 36 0.31 -0.93 6.57
N HIS A 37 -0.93 -0.46 6.69
CA HIS A 37 -1.89 -0.93 7.68
C HIS A 37 -3.04 -1.67 6.97
N SER A 38 -3.45 -2.83 7.50
CA SER A 38 -4.52 -3.65 6.92
C SER A 38 -5.46 -4.19 7.99
N GLY A 39 -6.76 -4.01 7.78
CA GLY A 39 -7.82 -4.59 8.60
C GLY A 39 -8.17 -6.05 8.25
N GLN A 40 -7.45 -6.69 7.33
CA GLN A 40 -7.70 -8.08 6.94
C GLN A 40 -7.38 -9.05 8.09
N SER A 41 -8.15 -10.13 8.23
CA SER A 41 -7.88 -11.13 9.28
C SER A 41 -6.62 -11.97 9.00
N ASP A 42 -6.39 -12.32 7.73
CA ASP A 42 -5.24 -13.10 7.28
C ASP A 42 -4.08 -12.19 6.88
N GLN A 43 -3.29 -11.78 7.87
CA GLN A 43 -2.16 -10.89 7.68
C GLN A 43 -1.03 -11.52 6.83
N GLN A 44 -0.90 -12.84 6.81
CA GLN A 44 0.11 -13.52 5.99
C GLN A 44 -0.18 -13.36 4.50
N LYS A 45 -1.45 -13.42 4.10
CA LYS A 45 -1.84 -13.13 2.71
C LYS A 45 -1.56 -11.68 2.32
N VAL A 46 -1.77 -10.72 3.22
CA VAL A 46 -1.43 -9.31 2.96
C VAL A 46 0.07 -9.16 2.72
N ILE A 47 0.90 -9.72 3.59
CA ILE A 47 2.37 -9.68 3.45
C ILE A 47 2.80 -10.34 2.12
N ALA A 48 2.25 -11.52 1.79
CA ALA A 48 2.57 -12.23 0.56
C ALA A 48 2.16 -11.45 -0.70
N PHE A 49 0.99 -10.80 -0.68
CA PHE A 49 0.52 -9.94 -1.76
C PHE A 49 1.48 -8.77 -1.98
N TYR A 50 1.80 -8.01 -0.93
CA TYR A 50 2.70 -6.86 -1.05
C TYR A 50 4.10 -7.29 -1.50
N ARG A 51 4.65 -8.38 -0.94
CA ARG A 51 5.96 -8.91 -1.32
C ARG A 51 6.04 -9.30 -2.80
N SER A 52 5.03 -9.98 -3.32
CA SER A 52 5.07 -10.56 -4.66
C SER A 52 4.59 -9.62 -5.76
N SER A 53 3.65 -8.72 -5.44
CA SER A 53 2.86 -8.01 -6.44
C SER A 53 2.99 -6.49 -6.39
N VAL A 54 3.43 -5.92 -5.27
CA VAL A 54 3.46 -4.45 -5.08
C VAL A 54 4.91 -3.94 -4.92
N LEU A 55 5.63 -4.42 -3.90
CA LEU A 55 6.97 -3.94 -3.56
C LEU A 55 8.02 -4.08 -4.67
N PRO A 56 8.00 -5.10 -5.56
CA PRO A 56 8.96 -5.20 -6.66
C PRO A 56 8.96 -4.00 -7.62
N LYS A 57 7.88 -3.20 -7.67
CA LYS A 57 7.82 -1.98 -8.48
C LYS A 57 8.70 -0.83 -7.92
N PHE A 58 9.04 -0.89 -6.64
CA PHE A 58 9.74 0.18 -5.91
C PHE A 58 11.18 -0.18 -5.54
N THR A 59 11.63 -1.39 -5.85
CA THR A 59 13.03 -1.78 -5.68
C THR A 59 13.86 -1.22 -6.83
N SER A 60 14.85 -0.38 -6.53
CA SER A 60 15.87 -0.02 -7.53
C SER A 60 16.61 -1.28 -7.99
N PRO A 61 16.98 -1.41 -9.28
CA PRO A 61 17.94 -2.42 -9.69
C PRO A 61 19.23 -2.20 -8.90
N SER A 62 19.75 -3.28 -8.31
CA SER A 62 21.03 -3.31 -7.62
C SER A 62 22.19 -3.12 -8.59
#